data_AF-A0A843BU80-F1
#
_entry.id   AF-A0A843BU80-F1
#
_cell.length_a   1.000
_cell.length_b   1.000
_cell.length_c   1.000
_cell.angle_alpha   90.00
_cell.angle_beta   90.00
_cell.angle_gamma   90.00
#
_symmetry.space_group_name_H-M   'P 1'
#
loop_
_entity.id
_entity.type
_entity.pdbx_description
1 polymer ?
#
loop_
_entity_poly.entity_id
_entity_poly.type
_entity_poly.pdbx_seq_one_letter_code
_entity_poly.pdbx_strand_id
1 'polypeptide(L)' 'MKEQTCAFCASGIEPGTGTMYVKNDGSILWFCSRKCRVSMVDFKRNPRKLKWTERYEQKILTGGRSRRRRKGR' A
#
# COMPACT_ATOMS: atom_id res chain seq x y z
N MET A 1 -0.36 5.75 21.53
CA MET A 1 -1.13 6.09 20.31
C MET A 1 -0.79 5.10 19.22
N LYS A 2 -1.75 4.72 18.38
CA LYS A 2 -1.57 3.66 17.38
C LYS A 2 -1.19 4.27 16.03
N GLU A 3 0.00 3.93 15.56
CA GLU A 3 0.43 4.26 14.20
C GLU A 3 -0.37 3.46 13.19
N GLN A 4 -0.90 4.13 12.17
CA GLN A 4 -1.71 3.50 11.13
C GLN A 4 -0.88 3.35 9.86
N THR A 5 -1.12 2.29 9.10
CA THR A 5 -0.42 2.11 7.82
C THR A 5 -1.29 2.63 6.68
N CYS A 6 -0.69 3.43 5.79
CA CYS A 6 -1.39 3.91 4.61
C CYS A 6 -1.72 2.75 3.65
N ALA A 7 -2.99 2.64 3.25
CA ALA A 7 -3.47 1.57 2.37
C ALA A 7 -2.86 1.63 0.96
N PHE A 8 -2.38 2.80 0.52
CA PHE A 8 -1.85 3.02 -0.83
C PHE A 8 -0.32 2.89 -0.88
N CYS A 9 0.40 3.77 -0.18
CA CYS A 9 1.87 3.83 -0.23
C CYS A 9 2.56 2.89 0.76
N ALA A 10 1.83 2.28 1.70
CA ALA A 10 2.35 1.46 2.80
C ALA A 10 3.22 2.18 3.85
N SER A 11 3.34 3.50 3.76
CA SER A 11 4.03 4.31 4.76
C SER A 11 3.28 4.35 6.09
N GLY A 12 4.02 4.58 7.18
CA GLY A 12 3.46 4.92 8.48
C GLY A 12 2.68 6.23 8.45
N ILE A 13 1.67 6.33 9.30
CA ILE A 13 0.84 7.52 9.52
C ILE A 13 0.90 7.82 11.00
N GLU A 14 1.52 8.95 11.33
CA GLU A 14 1.57 9.47 12.68
C GLU A 14 0.15 9.69 13.24
N PRO A 15 -0.08 9.39 14.52
CA PRO A 15 -1.39 9.54 15.13
C PRO A 15 -1.85 11.01 15.10
N GLY A 16 -3.09 11.24 14.70
CA GLY A 16 -3.65 12.59 14.53
C GLY A 16 -3.48 13.17 13.11
N THR A 17 -2.76 12.47 12.23
CA THR A 17 -2.55 12.87 10.84
C THR A 17 -3.24 11.91 9.87
N GLY A 18 -3.56 12.40 8.67
CA GLY A 18 -4.12 11.60 7.58
C GLY A 18 -5.64 11.63 7.49
N THR A 19 -6.21 10.67 6.77
CA THR A 19 -7.66 10.60 6.53
C THR A 19 -8.13 9.15 6.51
N MET A 20 -9.26 8.90 7.17
CA MET A 20 -9.97 7.63 7.14
C MET A 20 -11.00 7.65 6.01
N TYR A 21 -11.02 6.60 5.20
CA TYR A 21 -12.00 6.39 4.15
C TYR A 21 -12.70 5.05 4.36
N VAL A 22 -14.02 5.10 4.56
CA VAL A 22 -14.86 3.92 4.73
C VAL A 22 -15.53 3.63 3.39
N LYS A 23 -15.36 2.42 2.89
CA LYS A 23 -16.06 1.97 1.68
C LYS A 23 -17.46 1.46 2.00
N ASN A 24 -18.28 1.29 0.98
CA ASN A 24 -19.65 0.77 1.10
C ASN A 24 -19.70 -0.68 1.64
N ASP A 25 -18.65 -1.48 1.44
CA ASP A 25 -18.48 -2.82 2.01
C ASP A 25 -18.10 -2.80 3.51
N GLY A 26 -17.93 -1.62 4.11
CA GLY A 26 -17.50 -1.46 5.50
C GLY A 26 -15.98 -1.55 5.70
N SER A 27 -15.20 -1.80 4.63
CA SER A 27 -13.74 -1.80 4.75
C SER A 27 -13.20 -0.39 4.99
N ILE A 28 -12.35 -0.27 6.03
CA ILE A 28 -11.72 0.97 6.44
C ILE A 28 -10.33 1.06 5.81
N LEU A 29 -10.07 2.17 5.13
CA LEU A 29 -8.79 2.48 4.52
C LEU A 29 -8.22 3.74 5.15
N TRP A 30 -6.96 3.66 5.56
CA TRP A 30 -6.23 4.82 6.06
C TRP A 30 -5.34 5.39 4.96
N PHE A 31 -5.30 6.72 4.86
CA PHE A 31 -4.46 7.43 3.91
C PHE A 31 -3.60 8.47 4.60
N CYS A 32 -2.31 8.53 4.23
CA CYS A 32 -1.40 9.55 4.74
C CYS A 32 -1.67 10.95 4.15
N SER A 33 -2.16 11.03 2.91
CA SER A 33 -2.36 12.31 2.21
C SER A 33 -3.46 12.25 1.14
N ARG A 34 -3.92 13.42 0.71
CA ARG A 34 -4.88 13.56 -0.40
C ARG A 34 -4.39 12.91 -1.70
N LYS A 35 -3.08 12.95 -1.98
CA LYS A 35 -2.48 12.32 -3.16
C LYS A 35 -2.75 10.81 -3.20
N CYS A 36 -2.62 10.15 -2.04
CA CYS A 36 -2.88 8.72 -1.89
C CYS A 36 -4.38 8.39 -2.02
N ARG A 37 -5.24 9.23 -1.42
CA ARG A 37 -6.71 9.07 -1.54
C ARG A 37 -7.15 9.16 -2.99
N VAL A 38 -6.79 10.23 -3.69
CA VAL A 38 -7.21 10.48 -5.08
C VAL A 38 -6.64 9.41 -6.03
N SER A 39 -5.38 9.01 -5.83
CA SER A 39 -4.77 7.95 -6.66
C SER A 39 -5.50 6.62 -6.54
N MET A 40 -6.02 6.28 -5.37
CA MET A 40 -6.66 4.98 -5.12
C MET A 40 -8.18 5.00 -5.35
N VAL A 41 -8.87 6.06 -4.93
CA VAL A 41 -10.33 6.17 -4.98
C VAL A 41 -10.77 6.66 -6.35
N ASP A 42 -10.24 7.81 -6.80
CA ASP A 42 -10.69 8.47 -8.03
C ASP A 42 -10.04 7.83 -9.26
N PHE A 43 -8.72 7.65 -9.24
CA PHE A 43 -7.97 7.11 -10.38
C PHE A 43 -7.80 5.59 -10.38
N LYS A 44 -8.13 4.91 -9.27
CA LYS A 44 -7.99 3.44 -9.12
C LYS A 44 -6.62 2.90 -9.56
N ARG A 45 -5.55 3.67 -9.34
CA ARG A 45 -4.19 3.30 -9.75
C ARG A 45 -3.70 2.13 -8.88
N ASN A 46 -2.97 1.21 -9.51
CA ASN A 46 -2.34 0.12 -8.78
C ASN A 46 -0.99 0.61 -8.17
N PRO A 47 -0.84 0.63 -6.84
CA PRO A 47 0.38 1.12 -6.19
C PRO A 47 1.63 0.33 -6.62
N ARG A 48 1.48 -0.97 -6.92
CA ARG A 48 2.60 -1.84 -7.36
C ARG A 48 3.23 -1.45 -8.71
N LYS A 49 2.65 -0.50 -9.44
CA LYS A 49 3.17 0.03 -10.70
C LYS A 49 3.81 1.41 -10.56
N LEU A 50 3.67 2.06 -9.40
CA LEU A 50 4.12 3.44 -9.17
C LEU A 50 5.44 3.45 -8.39
N LYS A 51 6.51 3.91 -9.06
CA LYS A 51 7.89 3.89 -8.52
C LYS A 51 8.07 4.57 -7.16
N TRP A 52 7.24 5.57 -6.84
CA TRP A 52 7.34 6.36 -5.61
C TRP A 52 6.63 5.72 -4.40
N THR A 53 5.99 4.56 -4.56
CA THR A 53 5.33 3.88 -3.45
C THR A 53 6.22 2.78 -2.89
N GLU A 54 6.25 2.61 -1.57
CA GLU A 54 7.04 1.53 -0.93
C GLU A 54 6.57 0.14 -1.40
N ARG A 55 5.28 0.02 -1.76
CA ARG A 55 4.72 -1.20 -2.36
C ARG A 55 5.36 -1.58 -3.70
N TYR A 56 5.85 -0.60 -4.46
CA TYR A 56 6.61 -0.87 -5.68
C TYR A 56 8.00 -1.41 -5.34
N GLU A 57 8.69 -0.82 -4.37
CA GLU A 57 10.00 -1.30 -3.91
C GLU A 57 9.92 -2.72 -3.35
N GLN A 58 8.90 -3.00 -2.53
CA GLN A 58 8.62 -4.35 -2.03
C GLN A 58 8.42 -5.37 -3.15
N LYS A 59 7.78 -4.98 -4.26
CA LYS A 59 7.62 -5.84 -5.45
C LYS A 59 8.98 -6.18 -6.09
N ILE A 60 9.89 -5.22 -6.17
CA ILE A 60 11.25 -5.45 -6.68
C ILE A 60 12.02 -6.40 -5.77
N LEU A 61 11.96 -6.18 -4.45
CA LEU A 61 12.66 -7.00 -3.46
C LEU A 61 12.13 -8.44 -3.37
N THR A 62 10.81 -8.63 -3.46
CA THR A 62 10.18 -9.97 -3.41
C THR A 62 10.28 -10.72 -4.73
N GLY A 63 10.41 -10.02 -5.86
CA GLY A 63 10.52 -10.59 -7.20
C GLY A 63 11.75 -11.47 -7.47
N GLY A 64 12.74 -11.48 -6.58
CA GLY A 64 13.98 -12.26 -6.73
C GLY A 64 14.03 -13.62 -6.01
N ARG A 65 13.07 -13.96 -5.13
CA ARG A 65 13.21 -15.13 -4.22
C ARG A 65 12.46 -16.41 -4.62
N SER A 66 11.59 -16.42 -5.63
CA SER A 66 10.78 -17.62 -5.95
C SER A 66 11.46 -18.67 -6.86
N ARG A 67 12.74 -18.52 -7.22
CA ARG A 67 13.48 -19.52 -8.04
C ARG A 67 14.35 -20.52 -7.28
N ARG A 68 14.22 -20.65 -5.95
CA ARG A 68 14.89 -21.72 -5.18
C ARG A 68 13.92 -22.53 -4.32
N ARG A 69 13.22 -23.47 -4.94
CA ARG A 69 12.90 -24.81 -4.40
C ARG A 69 11.86 -25.48 -5.28
N ARG A 70 12.32 -26.29 -6.22
CA ARG A 70 11.72 -27.57 -6.69
C ARG A 70 12.54 -28.12 -7.86
N LYS A 71 13.75 -28.60 -7.56
CA LYS A 71 14.39 -29.72 -8.28
C LYS A 71 15.00 -30.58 -7.18
N GLY A 72 14.37 -31.72 -6.90
CA GLY A 72 14.69 -32.54 -5.75
C GLY A 72 13.56 -33.49 -5.36
N ARG A 73 13.00 -34.18 -6.35
CA ARG A 73 12.61 -35.60 -6.29
C ARG A 73 12.27 -36.06 -7.70
#